data_AF-A0A1B6LMW6-F1
#
_entry.id   AF-A0A1B6LMW6-F1
#
_cell.length_a   1.000
_cell.length_b   1.000
_cell.length_c   1.000
_cell.angle_alpha   90.00
_cell.angle_beta   90.00
_cell.angle_gamma   90.00
#
_symmetry.space_group_name_H-M   'P 1'
#
loop_
_entity.id
_entity.type
_entity.pdbx_description
1 polymer ?
#
loop_
_entity_poly.entity_id
_entity_poly.type
_entity_poly.pdbx_seq_one_letter_code
_entity_poly.pdbx_strand_id
1 'polypeptide(L)'
;LAGRRPLLIISTAGCAFSLTLISLFFYFFDNTDYDLTDYSWVCPVCIILYNLFLAFGLDPVSMTYRSEMFPANTRAVASSINTINFTVGAFITLKLYQIVADGVGVYFIFMIFSLTCWLGLVWMYFYAIETKNKSLAEIQQALSKSTES
;
A
#
# COMPACT_ATOMS: atom_id res chain seq x y z
N LEU A 1 -16.69 9.88 -13.68
CA LEU A 1 -16.39 8.67 -14.48
C LEU A 1 -15.31 7.74 -13.89
N ALA A 2 -14.87 7.87 -12.63
CA ALA A 2 -14.07 6.83 -11.95
C ALA A 2 -14.70 6.50 -10.59
N GLY A 3 -14.87 5.22 -10.26
CA GLY A 3 -15.29 4.78 -8.93
C GLY A 3 -14.11 4.80 -7.96
N ARG A 4 -14.38 4.97 -6.66
CA ARG A 4 -13.32 4.99 -5.64
C ARG A 4 -12.57 3.66 -5.54
N ARG A 5 -13.29 2.54 -5.74
CA ARG A 5 -12.73 1.18 -5.75
C ARG A 5 -11.76 0.91 -6.91
N PRO A 6 -12.12 1.12 -8.19
CA PRO A 6 -11.17 0.90 -9.28
C PRO A 6 -9.96 1.85 -9.19
N LEU A 7 -10.13 3.09 -8.71
CA LEU A 7 -9.01 4.00 -8.50
C LEU A 7 -8.02 3.47 -7.46
N LEU A 8 -8.52 2.95 -6.33
CA LEU A 8 -7.70 2.32 -5.29
C LEU A 8 -6.95 1.09 -5.81
N ILE A 9 -7.62 0.23 -6.56
CA ILE A 9 -7.02 -1.00 -7.11
C ILE A 9 -5.93 -0.64 -8.13
N ILE A 10 -6.20 0.31 -9.04
CA ILE A 10 -5.23 0.74 -10.06
C ILE A 10 -4.00 1.38 -9.39
N SER A 11 -4.19 2.25 -8.41
CA SER A 11 -3.08 2.86 -7.69
C SER A 11 -2.27 1.83 -6.90
N THR A 12 -2.93 0.91 -6.19
CA THR A 12 -2.24 -0.15 -5.43
C THR A 12 -1.47 -1.08 -6.36
N ALA A 13 -2.01 -1.41 -7.54
CA ALA A 13 -1.32 -2.20 -8.55
C ALA A 13 -0.11 -1.46 -9.12
N GLY A 14 -0.24 -0.15 -9.40
CA GLY A 14 0.88 0.70 -9.83
C GLY A 14 1.99 0.78 -8.79
N CYS A 15 1.62 0.86 -7.51
CA CYS A 15 2.57 0.83 -6.40
C CYS A 15 3.31 -0.53 -6.30
N ALA A 16 2.57 -1.64 -6.35
CA ALA A 16 3.13 -2.99 -6.28
C ALA A 16 4.10 -3.25 -7.45
N PHE A 17 3.73 -2.83 -8.66
CA PHE A 17 4.57 -2.96 -9.84
C PHE A 17 5.85 -2.13 -9.72
N SER A 18 5.73 -0.87 -9.30
CA SER A 18 6.89 0.03 -9.12
C SER A 18 7.87 -0.49 -8.06
N LEU A 19 7.37 -1.01 -6.94
CA LEU A 19 8.20 -1.64 -5.90
C LEU A 19 8.88 -2.92 -6.37
N THR A 20 8.19 -3.73 -7.19
CA THR A 20 8.78 -4.94 -7.79
C THR A 20 9.95 -4.57 -8.71
N LEU A 21 9.78 -3.55 -9.55
CA LEU A 21 10.84 -3.03 -10.43
C LEU A 21 12.07 -2.55 -9.65
N ILE A 22 11.85 -1.79 -8.58
CA ILE A 22 12.94 -1.30 -7.71
C ILE A 22 13.67 -2.48 -7.04
N SER A 23 12.92 -3.45 -6.50
CA SER A 23 13.50 -4.64 -5.87
C SER A 23 14.35 -5.45 -6.86
N LEU A 24 13.84 -5.65 -8.08
CA LEU A 24 14.54 -6.37 -9.14
C LEU A 24 15.84 -5.63 -9.54
N PHE A 25 15.77 -4.31 -9.68
CA PHE A 25 16.93 -3.49 -10.01
C PHE A 25 18.04 -3.61 -8.96
N PHE A 26 17.70 -3.47 -7.67
CA PHE A 26 18.67 -3.66 -6.59
C PHE A 26 19.19 -5.09 -6.50
N TYR A 27 18.36 -6.09 -6.80
CA TYR A 27 18.80 -7.49 -6.83
C TYR A 27 19.87 -7.73 -7.89
N PHE A 28 19.67 -7.23 -9.11
CA PHE A 28 20.66 -7.35 -10.19
C PHE A 28 21.92 -6.54 -9.94
N PHE A 29 21.80 -5.37 -9.31
CA PHE A 29 22.95 -4.53 -8.93
C PHE A 29 23.86 -5.21 -7.90
N ASP A 30 23.28 -5.93 -6.94
CA ASP A 30 24.02 -6.54 -5.82
C ASP A 30 24.51 -7.96 -6.13
N ASN A 31 23.81 -8.70 -7.01
CA ASN A 31 24.10 -10.12 -7.29
C ASN A 31 24.72 -10.39 -8.66
N THR A 32 24.95 -9.37 -9.51
CA THR A 32 25.52 -9.59 -10.83
C THR A 32 26.54 -8.52 -11.20
N ASP A 33 27.71 -8.92 -11.70
CA ASP A 33 28.79 -8.05 -12.21
C ASP A 33 28.41 -7.26 -13.50
N TYR A 34 27.11 -7.04 -13.75
CA TYR A 34 26.67 -6.18 -14.84
C TYR A 34 26.79 -4.72 -14.42
N ASP A 35 27.54 -3.94 -15.21
CA ASP A 35 27.70 -2.50 -15.01
C ASP A 35 26.36 -1.78 -15.33
N LEU A 36 25.49 -1.73 -14.32
CA LEU A 36 24.15 -1.11 -14.39
C LEU A 36 24.20 0.40 -14.14
N THR A 37 25.40 1.00 -14.14
CA THR A 37 25.62 2.42 -13.89
C THR A 37 24.82 3.30 -14.87
N ASP A 38 24.71 2.89 -16.14
CA ASP A 38 23.91 3.58 -17.16
C ASP A 38 22.39 3.53 -16.90
N TYR A 39 21.91 2.57 -16.11
CA TYR A 39 20.50 2.39 -15.78
C TYR A 39 20.13 2.91 -14.38
N SER A 40 21.05 3.59 -13.69
CA SER A 40 20.79 4.14 -12.34
C SER A 40 19.65 5.18 -12.30
N TRP A 41 19.22 5.72 -13.45
CA TRP A 41 18.05 6.60 -13.55
C TRP A 41 16.71 5.86 -13.40
N VAL A 42 16.67 4.53 -13.58
CA VAL A 42 15.44 3.74 -13.52
C VAL A 42 14.86 3.72 -12.11
N CYS A 43 15.70 3.52 -11.10
CA CYS A 43 15.30 3.52 -9.69
C CYS A 43 14.55 4.80 -9.26
N PRO A 44 15.11 6.02 -9.44
CA PRO A 44 14.41 7.25 -9.06
C PRO A 44 13.13 7.48 -9.85
N VAL A 45 13.07 7.10 -11.14
CA VAL A 45 11.83 7.17 -11.93
C VAL A 45 10.74 6.27 -11.34
N CYS A 46 11.08 5.02 -10.97
CA CYS A 46 10.13 4.11 -10.32
C CYS A 46 9.65 4.64 -8.96
N ILE A 47 10.53 5.27 -8.18
CA ILE A 47 10.15 5.90 -6.90
C ILE A 47 9.20 7.08 -7.13
N ILE A 48 9.43 7.90 -8.15
CA ILE A 48 8.52 9.00 -8.51
C ILE A 48 7.16 8.44 -8.92
N LEU A 49 7.13 7.41 -9.77
CA LEU A 49 5.88 6.76 -10.17
C LEU A 49 5.12 6.20 -8.96
N TYR A 50 5.80 5.52 -8.05
CA TYR A 50 5.22 5.04 -6.79
C TYR A 50 4.58 6.19 -5.98
N ASN A 51 5.29 7.30 -5.80
CA ASN A 51 4.77 8.47 -5.08
C ASN A 51 3.56 9.10 -5.77
N LEU A 52 3.53 9.14 -7.11
CA LEU A 52 2.38 9.63 -7.87
C LEU A 52 1.16 8.74 -7.60
N PHE A 53 1.29 7.41 -7.69
CA PHE A 53 0.18 6.49 -7.42
C PHE A 53 -0.35 6.59 -5.98
N LEU A 54 0.55 6.77 -5.00
CA LEU A 54 0.17 7.04 -3.61
C LEU A 54 -0.63 8.34 -3.48
N ALA A 55 -0.09 9.45 -3.98
CA ALA A 55 -0.70 10.77 -3.85
C ALA A 55 -2.07 10.86 -4.55
N PHE A 56 -2.21 10.23 -5.71
CA PHE A 56 -3.43 10.31 -6.50
C PHE A 56 -4.55 9.37 -6.04
N GLY A 57 -4.22 8.21 -5.48
CA GLY A 57 -5.23 7.19 -5.17
C GLY A 57 -5.23 6.71 -3.73
N LEU A 58 -4.08 6.31 -3.21
CA LEU A 58 -4.04 5.56 -1.96
C LEU A 58 -4.31 6.46 -0.73
N ASP A 59 -3.70 7.64 -0.69
CA ASP A 59 -3.84 8.59 0.42
C ASP A 59 -5.26 9.19 0.53
N PRO A 60 -5.79 9.90 -0.49
CA PRO A 60 -7.09 10.55 -0.38
C PRO A 60 -8.25 9.56 -0.27
N VAL A 61 -8.16 8.41 -0.96
CA VAL A 61 -9.24 7.43 -0.94
C VAL A 61 -9.24 6.63 0.34
N SER A 62 -8.07 6.25 0.91
CA SER A 62 -8.02 5.53 2.19
C SER A 62 -8.50 6.38 3.36
N MET A 63 -8.22 7.69 3.36
CA MET A 63 -8.70 8.61 4.39
C MET A 63 -10.22 8.76 4.32
N THR A 64 -10.77 8.88 3.10
CA THR A 64 -12.21 8.97 2.88
C THR A 64 -12.91 7.67 3.29
N TYR A 65 -12.37 6.52 2.87
CA TYR A 65 -12.91 5.20 3.19
C TYR A 65 -12.97 4.95 4.71
N ARG A 66 -11.90 5.28 5.45
CA ARG A 66 -11.89 5.22 6.92
C ARG A 66 -12.95 6.13 7.55
N SER A 67 -13.16 7.33 7.00
CA SER A 67 -14.17 8.24 7.53
C SER A 67 -15.61 7.76 7.30
N GLU A 68 -15.85 6.96 6.25
CA GLU A 68 -17.17 6.43 5.90
C GLU A 68 -17.54 5.16 6.68
N MET A 69 -16.54 4.37 7.11
CA MET A 69 -16.77 3.12 7.85
C MET A 69 -17.10 3.31 9.34
N PHE A 70 -16.67 4.40 9.97
CA PHE A 70 -16.84 4.59 11.42
C PHE A 70 -17.90 5.65 11.75
N PRO A 71 -18.95 5.30 12.53
CA PRO A 71 -19.90 6.29 13.06
C PRO A 71 -19.18 7.29 13.98
N ALA A 72 -19.69 8.53 14.04
CA ALA A 72 -19.02 9.65 14.71
C ALA A 72 -18.60 9.37 16.16
N ASN A 73 -19.33 8.50 16.87
CA ASN A 73 -19.08 8.17 18.27
C ASN A 73 -17.86 7.25 18.49
N THR A 74 -17.50 6.40 17.52
CA THR A 74 -16.36 5.46 17.64
C THR A 74 -15.17 5.81 16.75
N ARG A 75 -15.34 6.78 15.85
CA ARG A 75 -14.29 7.24 14.92
C ARG A 75 -13.00 7.66 15.62
N ALA A 76 -13.09 8.36 16.76
CA ALA A 76 -11.90 8.80 17.50
C ALA A 76 -11.09 7.61 18.04
N VAL A 77 -11.77 6.62 18.64
CA VAL A 77 -11.13 5.40 19.18
C VAL A 77 -10.53 4.56 18.06
N ALA A 78 -11.28 4.31 16.99
CA ALA A 78 -10.82 3.54 15.84
C ALA A 78 -9.61 4.21 15.14
N SER A 79 -9.65 5.54 14.99
CA SER A 79 -8.54 6.29 14.42
C SER A 79 -7.29 6.23 15.29
N SER A 80 -7.43 6.35 16.62
CA SER A 80 -6.29 6.23 17.54
C SER A 80 -5.64 4.85 17.49
N ILE A 81 -6.44 3.77 17.48
CA ILE A 81 -5.94 2.40 17.34
C ILE A 81 -5.22 2.24 16.00
N ASN A 82 -5.81 2.73 14.90
CA ASN A 82 -5.18 2.68 13.58
C ASN A 82 -3.85 3.43 13.56
N THR A 83 -3.79 4.63 14.14
CA THR A 83 -2.56 5.42 14.22
C THR A 83 -1.49 4.73 15.06
N ILE A 84 -1.85 4.10 16.18
CA ILE A 84 -0.90 3.32 17.00
C ILE A 84 -0.34 2.16 16.18
N ASN A 85 -1.20 1.38 15.52
CA ASN A 85 -0.77 0.26 14.69
C ASN A 85 0.16 0.72 13.56
N PHE A 86 -0.19 1.83 12.88
CA PHE A 86 0.64 2.41 11.84
C PHE A 86 2.01 2.85 12.36
N THR A 87 2.05 3.56 13.49
CA THR A 87 3.30 4.04 14.09
C THR A 87 4.19 2.90 14.55
N VAL A 88 3.63 1.86 15.18
CA VAL A 88 4.39 0.67 15.60
C VAL A 88 4.94 -0.07 14.38
N GLY A 89 4.12 -0.27 13.34
CA GLY A 89 4.57 -0.89 12.09
C GLY A 89 5.69 -0.10 11.41
N ALA A 90 5.56 1.23 11.35
CA ALA A 90 6.59 2.11 10.80
C ALA A 90 7.90 2.03 11.59
N PHE A 91 7.82 1.98 12.93
CA PHE A 91 9.01 1.85 13.78
C PHE A 91 9.75 0.52 13.57
N ILE A 92 9.00 -0.59 13.53
CA ILE A 92 9.56 -1.92 13.26
C ILE A 92 10.23 -1.93 11.89
N THR A 93 9.55 -1.37 10.89
CA THR A 93 10.05 -1.29 9.52
C THR A 93 11.35 -0.49 9.43
N LEU A 94 11.45 0.65 10.12
CA LEU A 94 12.65 1.48 10.14
C LEU A 94 13.83 0.76 10.79
N LYS A 95 13.59 0.02 11.89
CA LYS A 95 14.62 -0.78 12.57
C LYS A 95 15.08 -1.96 11.71
N LEU A 96 14.15 -2.67 11.10
CA LEU A 96 14.46 -3.78 10.18
C LEU A 96 15.21 -3.29 8.96
N TYR A 97 14.87 -2.11 8.42
CA TYR A 97 15.55 -1.52 7.27
C TYR A 97 17.05 -1.39 7.54
N GLN A 98 17.44 -0.81 8.68
CA GLN A 98 18.85 -0.63 9.03
C GLN A 98 19.58 -1.97 9.14
N ILE A 99 18.99 -2.95 9.82
CA ILE A 99 19.59 -4.28 10.04
C ILE A 99 19.78 -5.03 8.72
N VAL A 100 18.79 -4.98 7.84
CA VAL A 100 18.82 -5.72 6.58
C VAL A 100 19.71 -5.02 5.54
N ALA A 101 19.72 -3.69 5.53
CA ALA A 101 20.63 -2.92 4.68
C ALA A 101 22.10 -3.23 5.00
N ASP A 102 22.44 -3.39 6.27
CA ASP A 102 23.82 -3.69 6.70
C ASP A 102 24.22 -5.16 6.47
N GLY A 103 23.26 -6.09 6.33
CA GLY A 103 23.52 -7.53 6.32
C GLY A 103 23.30 -8.25 4.98
N VAL A 104 22.13 -8.06 4.36
CA VAL A 104 21.66 -8.88 3.22
C VAL A 104 21.54 -8.04 1.93
N GLY A 105 21.50 -6.71 2.07
CA GLY A 105 21.32 -5.78 0.96
C GLY A 105 19.89 -5.25 0.88
N VAL A 106 19.77 -4.05 0.31
CA VAL A 106 18.52 -3.27 0.30
C VAL A 106 17.43 -3.93 -0.55
N TYR A 107 17.81 -4.79 -1.52
CA TYR A 107 16.89 -5.49 -2.41
C TYR A 107 15.85 -6.32 -1.66
N PHE A 108 16.25 -6.94 -0.55
CA PHE A 108 15.40 -7.86 0.22
C PHE A 108 14.24 -7.13 0.91
N ILE A 109 14.49 -5.91 1.38
CA ILE A 109 13.47 -5.07 2.02
C ILE A 109 12.42 -4.65 0.99
N PHE A 110 12.86 -4.17 -0.18
CA PHE A 110 11.95 -3.81 -1.27
C PHE A 110 11.15 -5.01 -1.77
N MET A 111 11.72 -6.21 -1.75
CA MET A 111 11.02 -7.45 -2.09
C MET A 111 9.89 -7.74 -1.09
N ILE A 112 10.15 -7.61 0.21
CA ILE A 112 9.12 -7.78 1.25
C ILE A 112 8.00 -6.74 1.09
N PHE A 113 8.33 -5.47 0.83
CA PHE A 113 7.31 -4.44 0.60
C PHE A 113 6.48 -4.70 -0.65
N SER A 114 7.11 -5.16 -1.74
CA SER A 114 6.41 -5.55 -2.95
C SER A 114 5.42 -6.70 -2.66
N LEU A 115 5.88 -7.76 -1.99
CA LEU A 115 5.02 -8.89 -1.60
C LEU A 115 3.84 -8.43 -0.74
N THR A 116 4.09 -7.55 0.23
CA THR A 116 3.04 -7.01 1.09
C THR A 116 2.04 -6.17 0.28
N CYS A 117 2.50 -5.39 -0.70
CA CYS A 117 1.63 -4.65 -1.61
C CYS A 117 0.80 -5.58 -2.51
N TRP A 118 1.37 -6.67 -3.02
CA TRP A 118 0.64 -7.66 -3.81
C TRP A 118 -0.42 -8.38 -2.98
N LEU A 119 -0.09 -8.79 -1.75
CA LEU A 119 -1.06 -9.36 -0.82
C LEU A 119 -2.17 -8.34 -0.49
N GLY A 120 -1.80 -7.08 -0.24
CA GLY A 120 -2.74 -5.99 -0.03
C GLY A 120 -3.64 -5.75 -1.23
N LEU A 121 -3.11 -5.82 -2.46
CA LEU A 121 -3.87 -5.70 -3.70
C LEU A 121 -4.88 -6.83 -3.85
N VAL A 122 -4.47 -8.07 -3.60
CA VAL A 122 -5.35 -9.24 -3.65
C VAL A 122 -6.45 -9.10 -2.59
N TRP A 123 -6.09 -8.75 -1.36
CA TRP A 123 -7.05 -8.52 -0.29
C TRP A 123 -8.02 -7.40 -0.66
N MET A 124 -7.54 -6.30 -1.19
CA MET A 124 -8.35 -5.17 -1.64
C MET A 124 -9.25 -5.57 -2.82
N TYR A 125 -8.79 -6.42 -3.73
CA TYR A 125 -9.61 -6.87 -4.85
C TYR A 125 -10.83 -7.68 -4.36
N PHE A 126 -10.62 -8.62 -3.43
CA PHE A 126 -11.68 -9.48 -2.89
C PHE A 126 -12.57 -8.80 -1.85
N TYR A 127 -11.98 -8.08 -0.88
CA TYR A 127 -12.69 -7.53 0.27
C TYR A 127 -13.08 -6.06 0.13
N ALA A 128 -12.51 -5.29 -0.82
CA ALA A 128 -12.96 -3.91 -0.99
C ALA A 128 -14.36 -3.91 -1.57
N ILE A 129 -15.32 -3.45 -0.78
CA ILE A 129 -16.70 -3.24 -1.21
C ILE A 129 -16.75 -1.95 -2.02
N GLU A 130 -17.55 -1.94 -3.09
CA GLU A 130 -17.69 -0.77 -3.94
C GLU A 130 -18.51 0.31 -3.23
N THR A 131 -17.86 1.40 -2.80
CA THR A 131 -18.49 2.53 -2.10
C THR A 131 -19.16 3.54 -3.04
N LYS A 132 -19.10 3.33 -4.36
CA LYS A 132 -19.69 4.26 -5.31
C LYS A 132 -21.20 4.02 -5.45
N ASN A 133 -22.00 5.08 -5.32
CA ASN A 133 -23.47 5.09 -5.41
C ASN A 133 -24.24 4.35 -4.29
N LYS A 134 -23.61 4.05 -3.14
CA LYS A 134 -24.33 3.53 -1.96
C LYS A 134 -24.40 4.57 -0.84
N SER A 135 -25.57 4.68 -0.23
CA SER A 135 -25.78 5.48 0.98
C SER A 135 -24.95 4.91 2.14
N LEU A 136 -24.50 5.76 3.07
CA LEU A 136 -23.78 5.33 4.29
C LEU A 136 -24.55 4.22 5.05
N ALA A 137 -25.88 4.27 5.00
CA ALA A 137 -26.76 3.25 5.59
C ALA A 137 -26.72 1.90 4.86
N GLU A 138 -26.58 1.89 3.53
CA GLU A 138 -26.46 0.66 2.72
C GLU A 138 -25.07 0.03 2.88
N ILE A 139 -24.03 0.85 3.08
CA ILE A 139 -22.67 0.37 3.39
C ILE A 139 -22.67 -0.29 4.78
N GLN A 140 -23.30 0.32 5.78
CA GLN A 140 -23.43 -0.29 7.11
C GLN A 140 -24.24 -1.60 7.09
N GLN A 141 -25.32 -1.69 6.32
CA GLN A 141 -26.09 -2.94 6.16
C GLN A 141 -25.32 -4.03 5.41
N ALA A 142 -24.51 -3.68 4.42
CA ALA A 142 -23.66 -4.66 3.73
C ALA A 142 -22.56 -5.20 4.64
N LEU A 143 -21.96 -4.34 5.47
CA LEU A 143 -20.98 -4.75 6.48
C LEU A 143 -21.60 -5.66 7.55
N SER A 144 -22.78 -5.31 8.09
CA SER A 144 -23.44 -6.15 9.10
C SER A 144 -23.79 -7.54 8.57
N LYS A 145 -24.26 -7.64 7.31
CA LYS A 145 -24.54 -8.93 6.67
C LYS A 145 -23.30 -9.81 6.47
N SER A 146 -22.13 -9.22 6.22
CA SER A 146 -20.88 -9.97 6.03
C SER A 146 -20.27 -10.51 7.34
N THR A 147 -20.69 -9.98 8.50
CA THR A 147 -20.23 -10.44 9.81
C THR A 147 -21.09 -11.60 10.35
N GLU A 148 -22.27 -11.84 9.79
CA GLU A 148 -23.19 -12.92 10.20
C GLU A 148 -23.06 -14.21 9.37
N SER A 149 -22.20 -14.26 8.34
CA SER A 149 -21.93 -15.44 7.51
C SER A 149 -20.55 -16.02 7.74
#